data_AF-A0A2P4SNT0-F1
#
_entry.id   AF-A0A2P4SNT0-F1
#
_cell.length_a   1.000
_cell.length_b   1.000
_cell.length_c   1.000
_cell.angle_alpha   90.00
_cell.angle_beta   90.00
_cell.angle_gamma   90.00
#
_symmetry.space_group_name_H-M   'P 1'
#
loop_
_entity.id
_entity.type
_entity.pdbx_description
1 polymer ?
#
loop_
_entity_poly.entity_id
_entity_poly.type
_entity_poly.pdbx_seq_one_letter_code
_entity_poly.pdbx_strand_id
1 'polypeptide(L)'
;MINPNYYPWGYDSDNGPDQWHKNYPTAKGRHQSPIEINNKEVHYDRSLLPWFASYDPGAAKTILNNGKTCRVVFDDSFDRSGAQSPGFACED
;
A
#
# COMPACT_ATOMS: atom_id res chain seq x y z
N MET A 1 -16.61 -23.79 -11.16
CA MET A 1 -15.54 -23.86 -12.17
C MET A 1 -14.50 -22.81 -11.79
N ILE A 2 -13.28 -23.22 -11.42
CA ILE A 2 -12.19 -22.29 -11.08
C ILE A 2 -11.55 -21.83 -12.38
N ASN A 3 -11.42 -20.51 -12.57
CA ASN A 3 -10.74 -19.91 -13.71
C ASN A 3 -9.27 -20.39 -13.73
N PRO A 4 -8.76 -20.96 -14.83
CA PRO A 4 -7.37 -21.45 -14.93
C PRO A 4 -6.30 -20.35 -14.76
N ASN A 5 -6.69 -19.08 -14.76
CA ASN A 5 -5.82 -17.94 -14.46
C ASN A 5 -5.87 -17.49 -12.97
N TYR A 6 -6.53 -18.25 -12.09
CA TYR A 6 -6.54 -17.96 -10.66
C TYR A 6 -5.31 -18.59 -10.00
N TYR A 7 -4.27 -17.78 -9.81
CA TYR A 7 -3.13 -18.13 -8.97
C TYR A 7 -3.37 -17.61 -7.55
N PRO A 8 -3.82 -18.45 -6.60
CA PRO A 8 -3.97 -17.99 -5.23
C PRO A 8 -2.58 -17.77 -4.62
N TRP A 9 -2.26 -16.53 -4.28
CA TRP A 9 -1.16 -16.23 -3.36
C TRP A 9 -1.67 -16.27 -1.92
N GLY A 10 -0.80 -16.68 -1.01
CA GLY A 10 -1.04 -16.67 0.42
C GLY A 10 0.26 -16.49 1.20
N TYR A 11 0.27 -16.97 2.43
CA TYR A 11 1.44 -16.95 3.32
C TYR A 11 1.80 -18.34 3.84
N ASP A 12 1.19 -19.39 3.28
CA ASP A 12 1.49 -20.78 3.62
C ASP A 12 2.75 -21.26 2.89
N SER A 13 3.26 -22.41 3.29
CA SER A 13 4.51 -22.96 2.73
C SER A 13 4.48 -23.17 1.20
N ASP A 14 3.31 -23.48 0.64
CA ASP A 14 3.12 -23.87 -0.76
C ASP A 14 2.67 -22.71 -1.67
N ASN A 15 2.13 -21.62 -1.10
CA ASN A 15 1.64 -20.45 -1.83
C ASN A 15 2.22 -19.10 -1.33
N GLY A 16 3.23 -19.18 -0.46
CA GLY A 16 3.83 -18.06 0.26
C GLY A 16 4.80 -17.19 -0.55
N PRO A 17 5.40 -16.17 0.10
CA PRO A 17 6.28 -15.18 -0.53
C PRO A 17 7.41 -15.77 -1.39
N ASP A 18 8.02 -16.86 -0.93
CA ASP A 18 9.07 -17.56 -1.67
C ASP A 18 8.59 -18.13 -3.02
N GLN A 19 7.28 -18.36 -3.17
CA GLN A 19 6.66 -18.93 -4.36
C GLN A 19 5.99 -17.88 -5.25
N TRP A 20 5.70 -16.67 -4.74
CA TRP A 20 4.93 -15.65 -5.47
C TRP A 20 5.52 -15.34 -6.85
N HIS A 21 6.85 -15.28 -6.96
CA HIS A 21 7.55 -14.95 -8.20
C HIS A 21 7.29 -15.93 -9.37
N LYS A 22 6.81 -17.15 -9.08
CA LYS A 22 6.44 -18.12 -10.12
C LYS A 22 5.27 -17.64 -10.97
N ASN A 23 4.32 -16.93 -10.35
CA ASN A 23 3.10 -16.42 -11.00
C ASN A 23 3.10 -14.89 -11.11
N TYR A 24 3.90 -14.21 -10.28
CA TYR A 24 4.05 -12.76 -10.21
C TYR A 24 5.53 -12.38 -10.32
N PRO A 25 6.14 -12.39 -11.52
CA PRO A 25 7.60 -12.23 -11.69
C PRO A 25 8.20 -10.99 -11.00
N THR A 26 7.41 -9.91 -10.89
CA THR A 26 7.78 -8.67 -10.17
C THR A 26 8.11 -8.91 -8.69
N ALA A 27 7.58 -9.97 -8.06
CA ALA A 27 7.86 -10.34 -6.66
C ALA A 27 9.33 -10.69 -6.40
N LYS A 28 10.15 -10.93 -7.45
CA LYS A 28 11.61 -11.10 -7.36
C LYS A 28 12.37 -9.93 -8.00
N GLY A 29 11.71 -8.78 -8.14
CA GLY A 29 12.29 -7.55 -8.69
C GLY A 29 13.33 -6.93 -7.76
N ARG A 30 14.07 -5.94 -8.27
CA ARG A 30 15.15 -5.25 -7.52
C ARG A 30 14.66 -4.20 -6.52
N HIS A 31 13.43 -3.73 -6.66
CA HIS A 31 12.84 -2.68 -5.83
C HIS A 31 11.58 -3.23 -5.15
N GLN A 32 11.77 -4.19 -4.25
CA GLN A 32 10.69 -4.80 -3.47
C GLN A 32 10.66 -4.25 -2.06
N SER A 33 9.47 -4.28 -1.47
CA SER A 33 9.21 -3.97 -0.07
C SER A 33 8.65 -5.23 0.61
N PRO A 34 8.77 -5.38 1.95
CA PRO A 34 9.45 -4.47 2.88
C PRO A 34 10.99 -4.57 2.82
N ILE A 35 11.68 -3.58 3.38
CA ILE A 35 13.13 -3.58 3.61
C ILE A 35 13.44 -3.20 5.06
N GLU A 36 14.63 -3.55 5.51
CA GLU A 36 15.20 -2.96 6.72
C GLU A 36 15.71 -1.53 6.41
N ILE A 37 15.32 -0.56 7.23
CA ILE A 37 15.79 0.82 7.11
C ILE A 37 17.00 1.01 8.03
N ASN A 38 18.20 1.13 7.46
CA ASN A 38 19.40 1.47 8.21
C ASN A 38 19.46 2.98 8.45
N ASN A 39 19.14 3.43 9.67
CA ASN A 39 19.12 4.84 10.05
C ASN A 39 20.46 5.58 9.80
N LYS A 40 21.60 4.89 9.73
CA LYS A 40 22.91 5.50 9.45
C LYS A 40 23.10 5.86 7.97
N GLU A 41 22.35 5.21 7.09
CA GLU A 41 22.41 5.38 5.63
C GLU A 41 21.25 6.23 5.10
N VAL A 42 20.32 6.65 5.97
CA VAL A 42 19.23 7.54 5.58
C VAL A 42 19.79 8.92 5.26
N HIS A 43 19.46 9.42 4.07
CA HIS A 43 19.80 10.77 3.63
C HIS A 43 18.69 11.75 4.00
N TYR A 44 18.99 12.70 4.89
CA TYR A 44 18.05 13.77 5.23
C TYR A 44 17.98 14.79 4.10
N ASP A 45 16.80 14.93 3.49
CA ASP A 45 16.51 15.92 2.48
C ASP A 45 15.80 17.14 3.09
N ARG A 46 16.55 18.25 3.21
CA ARG A 46 16.06 19.54 3.74
C ARG A 46 15.12 20.29 2.79
N SER A 47 15.08 19.90 1.52
CA SER A 47 14.20 20.53 0.53
C SER A 47 12.76 20.06 0.66
N LEU A 48 12.53 18.94 1.36
CA LEU A 48 11.20 18.43 1.62
C LEU A 48 10.42 19.39 2.51
N LEU A 49 9.21 19.71 2.04
CA LEU A 49 8.26 20.50 2.79
C LEU A 49 7.66 19.67 3.95
N PRO A 50 7.17 20.31 5.01
CA PRO A 50 6.43 19.61 6.06
C PRO A 50 5.26 18.82 5.47
N TRP A 51 5.13 17.56 5.87
CA TRP A 51 4.05 16.70 5.40
C TRP A 51 2.84 16.80 6.34
N PHE A 52 1.67 17.06 5.77
CA PHE A 52 0.39 17.08 6.49
C PHE A 52 -0.55 16.02 5.93
N ALA A 53 -1.24 15.32 6.83
CA ALA A 53 -2.31 14.39 6.48
C ALA A 53 -3.62 14.83 7.13
N SER A 54 -4.66 14.98 6.32
CA SER A 54 -6.03 15.21 6.79
C SER A 54 -6.91 14.04 6.39
N TYR A 55 -7.71 13.55 7.32
CA TYR A 55 -8.61 12.42 7.13
C TYR A 55 -10.03 12.83 7.49
N ASP A 56 -11.00 12.51 6.63
CA ASP A 56 -12.43 12.60 6.92
C ASP A 56 -12.91 11.27 7.56
N PRO A 57 -13.24 11.25 8.86
CA PRO A 57 -13.75 10.04 9.51
C PRO A 57 -15.07 9.56 8.90
N GLY A 58 -15.86 10.45 8.31
CA GLY A 58 -17.12 10.13 7.64
C GLY A 58 -16.95 9.39 6.32
N ALA A 59 -15.73 9.36 5.76
CA ALA A 59 -15.42 8.59 4.56
C ALA A 59 -15.22 7.09 4.86
N ALA A 60 -15.00 6.66 6.11
CA ALA A 60 -14.84 5.25 6.44
C ALA A 60 -16.18 4.49 6.31
N LYS A 61 -16.22 3.45 5.47
CA LYS A 61 -17.45 2.69 5.16
C LYS A 61 -17.55 1.38 5.92
N THR A 62 -16.56 0.51 5.79
CA THR A 62 -16.67 -0.89 6.25
C THR A 62 -15.32 -1.48 6.62
N ILE A 63 -15.32 -2.32 7.65
CA ILE A 63 -14.18 -3.17 8.04
C ILE A 63 -14.41 -4.58 7.49
N LEU A 64 -13.42 -5.11 6.78
CA LEU A 64 -13.48 -6.40 6.10
C LEU A 64 -12.27 -7.25 6.46
N ASN A 65 -12.47 -8.52 6.82
CA ASN A 65 -11.42 -9.52 6.86
C ASN A 65 -11.49 -10.34 5.56
N ASN A 66 -10.45 -10.28 4.73
CA ASN A 66 -10.40 -11.01 3.45
C ASN A 66 -9.62 -12.33 3.52
N GLY A 67 -9.36 -12.84 4.73
CA GLY A 67 -8.55 -14.04 4.99
C GLY A 67 -7.04 -13.82 4.90
N LYS A 68 -6.58 -12.60 4.58
CA LYS A 68 -5.15 -12.24 4.51
C LYS A 68 -4.80 -11.00 5.33
N THR A 69 -5.74 -10.07 5.47
CA THR A 69 -5.60 -8.86 6.28
C THR A 69 -6.98 -8.36 6.75
N CYS A 70 -6.95 -7.45 7.72
CA CYS A 70 -8.10 -6.63 8.08
C CYS A 70 -8.00 -5.30 7.31
N ARG A 71 -8.99 -5.00 6.46
CA ARG A 71 -9.03 -3.82 5.61
C ARG A 71 -10.17 -2.90 6.04
N VAL A 72 -9.88 -1.59 6.12
CA VAL A 72 -10.90 -0.54 6.16
C VAL A 72 -11.12 -0.03 4.74
N VAL A 73 -12.38 0.10 4.33
CA VAL A 73 -12.76 0.67 3.03
C VAL A 73 -13.21 2.11 3.24
N PHE A 74 -12.68 3.03 2.45
CA PHE A 74 -13.03 4.45 2.47
C PHE A 74 -13.82 4.86 1.22
N ASP A 75 -14.53 5.99 1.31
CA ASP A 75 -15.19 6.66 0.19
C ASP A 75 -14.24 7.60 -0.54
N ASP A 76 -13.58 7.09 -1.57
CA ASP A 76 -12.66 7.90 -2.38
C ASP A 76 -13.38 8.55 -3.59
N SER A 77 -14.72 8.60 -3.58
CA SER A 77 -15.51 9.24 -4.64
C SER A 77 -15.27 10.76 -4.73
N PHE A 78 -14.78 11.34 -3.64
CA PHE A 78 -14.42 12.74 -3.51
C PHE A 78 -13.12 12.82 -2.71
N ASP A 79 -12.18 13.67 -3.11
CA ASP A 79 -10.92 13.89 -2.40
C ASP A 79 -11.14 14.67 -1.09
N ARG A 80 -11.78 14.03 -0.11
CA ARG A 80 -12.05 14.59 1.23
C ARG A 80 -10.92 14.32 2.23
N SER A 81 -10.01 13.43 1.87
CA SER A 81 -8.81 13.09 2.62
C SER A 81 -7.61 13.24 1.69
N GLY A 82 -6.52 13.83 2.18
CA GLY A 82 -5.39 14.17 1.32
C GLY A 82 -4.09 14.32 2.11
N ALA A 83 -3.00 13.94 1.45
CA ALA A 83 -1.65 14.29 1.87
C ALA A 83 -1.27 15.60 1.17
N GLN A 84 -1.01 16.65 1.93
CA GLN A 84 -0.62 17.95 1.40
C GLN A 84 0.84 18.26 1.76
N SER A 85 1.63 18.55 0.74
CA SER A 85 2.86 19.33 0.88
C SER A 85 2.50 20.82 0.69
N PRO A 86 2.85 21.73 1.60
CA PRO A 86 2.50 23.14 1.51
C PRO A 86 3.14 23.77 0.25
N GLY A 87 2.37 23.90 -0.83
CA GLY A 87 2.85 24.38 -2.14
C GLY A 87 2.10 23.78 -3.33
N PHE A 88 1.35 22.70 -3.14
CA PHE A 88 0.37 22.20 -4.11
C PHE A 88 -1.00 22.20 -3.43
N ALA A 89 -1.67 23.34 -3.47
CA ALA A 89 -3.11 23.34 -3.27
C ALA A 89 -3.72 22.61 -4.47
N CYS A 90 -4.45 21.54 -4.21
CA CYS A 90 -5.52 21.11 -5.08
C CYS A 90 -6.54 22.26 -5.10
N GLU A 91 -6.44 23.13 -6.11
CA GLU A 91 -7.52 24.04 -6.46
C GLU A 91 -8.63 23.21 -7.12
N ASP A 92 -9.81 23.30 -6.50
CA ASP A 92 -11.17 22.83 -6.84
C ASP A 92 -11.39 21.41 -7.41
#